data_AF-A0AAD0QIJ1-F1
#
_entry.id   AF-A0AAD0QIJ1-F1
#
_cell.length_a   1.000
_cell.length_b   1.000
_cell.length_c   1.000
_cell.angle_alpha   90.00
_cell.angle_beta   90.00
_cell.angle_gamma   90.00
#
_symmetry.space_group_name_H-M   'P 1'
#
loop_
_entity.id
_entity.type
_entity.pdbx_description
1 polymer ?
#
loop_
_entity_poly.entity_id
_entity_poly.type
_entity_poly.pdbx_seq_one_letter_code
_entity_poly.pdbx_strand_id
1 'polypeptide(L)'
;MSFLIFLKIKKKKKENPSKSSKMKGFLKLKPKDLQMNAQMEKMTIEFNLNQLVELYKSNFNLRLELTTNIDNKPVARLYKATPKAKYSQEKQIFGFYFQSEDRRVEFLSDDYGKRFANKQADENYKKDKKAKNEKEALEVKVGDIFKDSWGYEQTNVDYYQVVAKPSNCFIVVKKISSKIINESTGCNMSAYIKPLPNEFINDKETKYKLNGKSIKTSSFSWAYKVENIETEKAYCSWYY
;
A
#
# COMPACT_ATOMS: atom_id res chain seq x y z
N MET A 1 24.04 10.03 -12.13
CA MET A 1 24.42 10.62 -10.82
C MET A 1 23.82 12.03 -10.61
N SER A 2 22.54 12.30 -10.94
CA SER A 2 22.15 13.68 -11.35
C SER A 2 20.93 14.35 -10.67
N PHE A 3 20.35 13.84 -9.58
CA PHE A 3 19.25 14.57 -8.90
C PHE A 3 19.25 14.37 -7.38
N LEU A 4 19.52 13.14 -6.94
CA LEU A 4 19.69 12.79 -5.52
C LEU A 4 20.86 13.51 -4.84
N ILE A 5 21.95 13.78 -5.57
CA ILE A 5 23.09 14.56 -5.06
C ILE A 5 22.66 16.00 -4.75
N PHE A 6 21.83 16.61 -5.61
CA PHE A 6 21.33 17.98 -5.43
C PHE A 6 20.39 18.13 -4.23
N LEU A 7 19.49 17.15 -4.02
CA LEU A 7 18.63 17.10 -2.82
C LEU A 7 19.45 16.92 -1.53
N LYS A 8 20.52 16.13 -1.55
CA LYS A 8 21.47 16.00 -0.42
C LYS A 8 22.22 17.30 -0.14
N ILE A 9 22.61 18.04 -1.18
CA ILE A 9 23.32 19.33 -1.06
C ILE A 9 22.42 20.42 -0.43
N LYS A 10 21.14 20.51 -0.80
CA LYS A 10 20.22 21.49 -0.17
C LYS A 10 19.90 21.17 1.29
N LYS A 11 19.82 19.89 1.68
CA LYS A 11 19.64 19.50 3.11
C LYS A 11 20.87 19.89 3.96
N LYS A 12 22.09 19.73 3.46
CA LYS A 12 23.32 20.15 4.16
C LYS A 12 23.41 21.67 4.40
N LYS A 13 22.83 22.50 3.53
CA LYS A 13 22.83 23.96 3.71
C LYS A 13 21.89 24.47 4.83
N LYS A 14 21.05 23.62 5.43
CA LYS A 14 20.17 23.98 6.56
C LYS A 14 20.82 23.77 7.95
N GLU A 15 22.05 23.27 8.03
CA GLU A 15 22.82 23.27 9.28
C GLU A 15 23.51 24.63 9.47
N ASN A 16 23.15 25.32 10.55
CA ASN A 16 23.60 26.67 10.91
C ASN A 16 25.12 26.84 10.89
N PRO A 17 25.70 27.80 10.12
CA PRO A 17 27.02 28.31 10.41
C PRO A 17 26.87 29.51 11.36
N SER A 18 26.76 29.23 12.66
CA SER A 18 27.01 30.28 13.65
C SER A 18 28.50 30.52 13.76
N LYS A 19 28.90 31.79 13.64
CA LYS A 19 30.18 32.42 14.03
C LYS A 19 31.38 32.23 13.08
N SER A 20 31.61 33.25 12.25
CA SER A 20 32.96 33.74 11.91
C SER A 20 32.86 35.16 11.33
N SER A 21 33.06 36.14 12.19
CA SER A 21 33.29 37.54 11.82
C SER A 21 34.68 37.66 11.19
N LYS A 22 34.76 38.10 9.93
CA LYS A 22 35.89 38.83 9.35
C LYS A 22 35.47 39.45 8.02
N MET A 23 35.56 40.78 7.96
CA MET A 23 35.39 41.61 6.76
C MET A 23 36.10 41.01 5.55
N LYS A 24 35.39 40.88 4.42
CA LYS A 24 35.97 40.76 3.08
C LYS A 24 35.21 41.72 2.16
N GLY A 25 35.96 42.58 1.48
CA GLY A 25 35.45 43.65 0.64
C GLY A 25 34.48 43.14 -0.42
N PHE A 26 33.41 43.91 -0.63
CA PHE A 26 32.47 43.71 -1.73
C PHE A 26 33.17 43.98 -3.06
N LEU A 27 33.72 42.94 -3.70
CA LEU A 27 33.99 42.98 -5.14
C LEU A 27 32.63 43.04 -5.84
N LYS A 28 32.23 44.21 -6.34
CA LYS A 28 31.04 44.34 -7.21
C LYS A 28 31.32 43.55 -8.49
N LEU A 29 30.63 42.42 -8.66
CA LEU A 29 30.64 41.63 -9.90
C LEU A 29 30.27 42.52 -11.09
N LYS A 30 30.91 42.32 -12.25
CA LYS A 30 30.60 43.10 -13.45
C LYS A 30 29.18 42.75 -13.92
N PRO A 31 28.43 43.72 -14.49
CA PRO A 31 27.02 43.52 -14.85
C PRO A 31 26.78 42.40 -15.88
N LYS A 32 27.76 42.12 -16.77
CA LYS A 32 27.72 40.98 -17.71
C LYS A 32 27.80 39.63 -16.99
N ASP A 33 28.64 39.52 -15.96
CA ASP A 33 28.80 38.28 -15.18
C ASP A 33 27.52 38.00 -14.35
N LEU A 34 26.86 39.05 -13.88
CA LEU A 34 25.58 38.95 -13.17
C LEU A 34 24.44 38.49 -14.08
N GLN A 35 24.40 38.98 -15.33
CA GLN A 35 23.42 38.55 -16.34
C GLN A 35 23.61 37.09 -16.76
N MET A 36 24.86 36.65 -16.95
CA MET A 36 25.18 35.26 -17.29
C MET A 36 24.80 34.28 -16.17
N ASN A 37 25.04 34.67 -14.91
CA ASN A 37 24.64 33.85 -13.76
C ASN A 37 23.12 33.70 -13.64
N ALA A 38 22.36 34.79 -13.84
CA ALA A 38 20.89 34.74 -13.82
C ALA A 38 20.33 33.86 -14.96
N GLN A 39 20.97 33.87 -16.13
CA GLN A 39 20.58 33.02 -17.25
C GLN A 39 20.85 31.54 -16.95
N MET A 40 22.01 31.23 -16.37
CA MET A 40 22.36 29.86 -15.94
C MET A 40 21.40 29.30 -14.88
N GLU A 41 20.98 30.13 -13.92
CA GLU A 41 20.00 29.74 -12.90
C GLU A 41 18.64 29.39 -13.52
N LYS A 42 18.14 30.22 -14.44
CA LYS A 42 16.88 29.93 -15.16
C LYS A 42 16.94 28.61 -15.94
N MET A 43 18.01 28.38 -16.69
CA MET A 43 18.20 27.12 -17.43
C MET A 43 18.26 25.91 -16.50
N THR A 44 18.88 26.05 -15.34
CA THR A 44 18.96 24.99 -14.33
C THR A 44 17.58 24.65 -13.78
N ILE A 45 16.75 25.65 -13.50
CA ILE A 45 15.38 25.46 -13.01
C ILE A 45 14.53 24.76 -14.06
N GLU A 46 14.58 25.22 -15.31
CA GLU A 46 13.84 24.63 -16.43
C GLU A 46 14.23 23.16 -16.65
N PHE A 47 15.54 22.86 -16.62
CA PHE A 47 16.03 21.49 -16.69
C PHE A 47 15.46 20.62 -15.57
N ASN A 48 15.49 21.08 -14.32
CA ASN A 48 14.96 20.34 -13.18
C ASN A 48 13.45 20.08 -13.30
N LEU A 49 12.70 21.07 -13.79
CA LEU A 49 11.25 20.95 -14.01
C LEU A 49 10.93 19.91 -15.09
N ASN A 50 11.65 19.94 -16.21
CA ASN A 50 11.48 18.97 -17.29
C ASN A 50 11.81 17.55 -16.83
N GLN A 51 12.90 17.39 -16.08
CA GLN A 51 13.25 16.11 -15.45
C GLN A 51 12.15 15.60 -14.51
N LEU A 52 11.56 16.49 -13.68
CA LEU A 52 10.44 16.10 -12.83
C LEU A 52 9.24 15.63 -13.65
N VAL A 53 8.86 16.33 -14.72
CA VAL A 53 7.74 15.93 -15.61
C VAL A 53 7.95 14.49 -16.14
N GLU A 54 9.15 14.17 -16.61
CA GLU A 54 9.51 12.82 -17.07
C GLU A 54 9.44 11.77 -15.97
N LEU A 55 9.95 12.10 -14.78
CA LEU A 55 9.94 11.21 -13.62
C LEU A 55 8.53 10.90 -13.12
N TYR A 56 7.63 11.89 -13.07
CA TYR A 56 6.23 11.67 -12.69
C TYR A 56 5.52 10.74 -13.69
N LYS A 57 5.78 10.92 -14.99
CA LYS A 57 5.21 10.09 -16.04
C LYS A 57 5.73 8.66 -15.97
N SER A 58 7.05 8.47 -15.91
CA SER A 58 7.67 7.14 -15.94
C SER A 58 7.40 6.31 -14.67
N ASN A 59 7.49 6.93 -13.48
CA ASN A 59 7.42 6.18 -12.22
C ASN A 59 6.00 6.03 -11.67
N PHE A 60 5.09 6.94 -12.00
CA PHE A 60 3.74 6.94 -11.43
C PHE A 60 2.62 6.98 -12.47
N ASN A 61 2.94 7.10 -13.76
CA ASN A 61 1.97 7.34 -14.83
C ASN A 61 1.08 8.56 -14.52
N LEU A 62 1.70 9.63 -14.01
CA LEU A 62 1.04 10.90 -13.70
C LEU A 62 1.51 11.98 -14.67
N ARG A 63 0.59 12.83 -15.12
CA ARG A 63 0.89 13.96 -15.99
C ARG A 63 1.09 15.20 -15.13
N LEU A 64 2.31 15.73 -15.12
CA LEU A 64 2.63 17.00 -14.50
C LEU A 64 2.57 18.11 -15.55
N GLU A 65 1.70 19.09 -15.33
CA GLU A 65 1.52 20.25 -16.19
C GLU A 65 2.10 21.50 -15.50
N LEU A 66 2.93 22.22 -16.23
CA LEU A 66 3.58 23.43 -15.77
C LEU A 66 3.10 24.60 -16.63
N THR A 67 2.44 25.57 -16.01
CA THR A 67 1.87 26.75 -16.70
C THR A 67 2.12 28.01 -15.86
N THR A 68 1.68 29.16 -16.33
CA THR A 68 1.61 30.41 -15.57
C THR A 68 0.15 30.85 -15.44
N ASN A 69 -0.18 31.54 -14.35
CA ASN A 69 -1.49 32.17 -14.19
C ASN A 69 -1.50 33.57 -14.83
N ILE A 70 -2.67 34.23 -14.82
CA ILE A 70 -2.89 35.61 -15.28
C ILE A 70 -1.90 36.59 -14.62
N ASP A 71 -1.55 36.39 -13.34
CA ASP A 71 -0.55 37.18 -12.61
C ASP A 71 0.91 36.85 -12.96
N ASN A 72 1.18 36.06 -14.01
CA ASN A 72 2.49 35.48 -14.34
C ASN A 72 3.13 34.63 -13.23
N LYS A 73 2.34 34.19 -12.24
CA LYS A 73 2.81 33.28 -11.18
C LYS A 73 2.92 31.85 -11.73
N PRO A 74 4.01 31.12 -11.42
CA PRO A 74 4.18 29.74 -11.86
C PRO A 74 3.15 28.82 -11.22
N VAL A 75 2.58 27.91 -12.02
CA VAL A 75 1.54 26.96 -11.63
C VAL A 75 2.02 25.54 -11.90
N ALA A 76 1.74 24.61 -11.00
CA ALA A 76 1.90 23.18 -11.23
C ALA A 76 0.57 22.46 -10.98
N ARG A 77 0.13 21.65 -11.95
CA ARG A 77 -1.04 20.79 -11.83
C ARG A 77 -0.64 19.35 -12.09
N LEU A 78 -1.06 18.44 -11.22
CA LEU A 78 -0.77 17.02 -11.36
C LEU A 78 -2.06 16.26 -11.65
N TYR A 79 -2.04 15.43 -12.67
CA TYR A 79 -3.20 14.68 -13.15
C TYR A 79 -2.95 13.18 -13.13
N LYS A 80 -4.02 12.44 -12.84
CA LYS A 80 -4.09 10.98 -12.95
C LYS A 80 -5.09 10.61 -14.03
N ALA A 81 -4.69 9.77 -14.98
CA ALA A 81 -5.58 9.24 -15.99
C ALA A 81 -6.72 8.41 -15.35
N THR A 82 -7.95 8.70 -15.76
CA THR A 82 -9.19 8.01 -15.36
C THR A 82 -9.94 7.56 -16.61
N PRO A 83 -9.43 6.57 -17.36
CA PRO A 83 -9.96 6.21 -18.67
C PRO A 83 -11.40 5.66 -18.64
N LYS A 84 -11.88 5.21 -17.47
CA LYS A 84 -13.25 4.71 -17.27
C LYS A 84 -14.26 5.81 -16.91
N ALA A 85 -13.82 7.04 -16.68
CA ALA A 85 -14.71 8.12 -16.30
C ALA A 85 -15.42 8.67 -17.56
N LYS A 86 -16.75 8.85 -17.47
CA LYS A 86 -17.59 9.28 -18.59
C LYS A 86 -17.30 10.70 -19.08
N TYR A 87 -17.00 11.61 -18.16
CA TYR A 87 -16.91 13.06 -18.46
C TYR A 87 -15.50 13.64 -18.34
N SER A 88 -14.68 13.14 -17.42
CA SER A 88 -13.32 13.64 -17.20
C SER A 88 -12.32 12.51 -17.30
N GLN A 89 -11.60 12.44 -18.43
CA GLN A 89 -10.59 11.41 -18.68
C GLN A 89 -9.36 11.53 -17.78
N GLU A 90 -9.23 12.65 -17.06
CA GLU A 90 -8.21 12.85 -16.04
C GLU A 90 -8.83 13.37 -14.75
N LYS A 91 -8.26 12.96 -13.62
CA LYS A 91 -8.52 13.54 -12.31
C LYS A 91 -7.33 14.38 -11.89
N GLN A 92 -7.56 15.65 -11.62
CA GLN A 92 -6.56 16.51 -11.01
C GLN A 92 -6.33 16.08 -9.55
N ILE A 93 -5.09 15.72 -9.22
CA ILE A 93 -4.66 15.38 -7.86
C ILE A 93 -4.45 16.67 -7.06
N PHE A 94 -3.70 17.60 -7.64
CA PHE A 94 -3.49 18.93 -7.06
C PHE A 94 -3.30 19.98 -8.16
N GLY A 95 -3.50 21.24 -7.80
CA GLY A 95 -3.15 22.39 -8.63
C GLY A 95 -2.81 23.58 -7.77
N PHE A 96 -1.53 23.94 -7.72
CA PHE A 96 -1.05 25.04 -6.89
C PHE A 96 -0.31 26.05 -7.75
N TYR A 97 -0.41 27.32 -7.38
CA TYR A 97 0.47 28.38 -7.87
C TYR A 97 1.53 28.69 -6.82
N PHE A 98 2.67 29.18 -7.27
CA PHE A 98 3.82 29.47 -6.44
C PHE A 98 4.26 30.92 -6.63
N GLN A 99 4.95 31.46 -5.63
CA GLN A 99 5.50 32.81 -5.70
C GLN A 99 6.70 32.91 -6.66
N SER A 100 7.47 31.82 -6.81
CA SER A 100 8.63 31.74 -7.70
C SER A 100 8.83 30.32 -8.23
N GLU A 101 9.62 30.21 -9.30
CA GLU A 101 9.99 28.93 -9.91
C GLU A 101 10.79 28.05 -8.95
N ASP A 102 11.68 28.63 -8.15
CA ASP A 102 12.45 27.90 -7.15
C ASP A 102 11.56 27.21 -6.10
N ARG A 103 10.49 27.90 -5.67
CA ARG A 103 9.52 27.32 -4.74
C ARG A 103 8.71 26.20 -5.39
N ARG A 104 8.37 26.36 -6.68
CA ARG A 104 7.71 25.30 -7.46
C ARG A 104 8.60 24.06 -7.56
N VAL A 105 9.89 24.22 -7.88
CA VAL A 105 10.86 23.11 -7.93
C VAL A 105 11.04 22.45 -6.57
N GLU A 106 11.19 23.23 -5.50
CA GLU A 106 11.34 22.71 -4.14
C GLU A 106 10.14 21.83 -3.75
N PHE A 107 8.93 22.36 -3.94
CA PHE A 107 7.69 21.64 -3.65
C PHE A 107 7.58 20.35 -4.46
N LEU A 108 7.76 20.42 -5.79
CA LEU A 108 7.60 19.26 -6.66
C LEU A 108 8.65 18.18 -6.39
N SER A 109 9.87 18.57 -6.02
CA SER A 109 10.94 17.64 -5.65
C SER A 109 10.62 16.92 -4.34
N ASP A 110 10.06 17.61 -3.35
CA ASP A 110 9.65 17.02 -2.08
C ASP A 110 8.44 16.08 -2.25
N ASP A 111 7.41 16.51 -2.99
CA ASP A 111 6.24 15.65 -3.32
C ASP A 111 6.68 14.39 -4.07
N TYR A 112 7.57 14.53 -5.06
CA TYR A 112 8.12 13.39 -5.80
C TYR A 112 8.88 12.44 -4.87
N GLY A 113 9.75 12.98 -4.02
CA GLY A 113 10.52 12.20 -3.05
C GLY A 113 9.62 11.40 -2.10
N LYS A 114 8.55 12.01 -1.58
CA LYS A 114 7.55 11.34 -0.73
C LYS A 114 6.82 10.23 -1.47
N ARG A 115 6.33 10.49 -2.69
CA ARG A 115 5.66 9.48 -3.52
C ARG A 115 6.57 8.30 -3.84
N PHE A 116 7.83 8.58 -4.14
CA PHE A 116 8.81 7.56 -4.48
C PHE A 116 9.19 6.70 -3.27
N ALA A 117 9.35 7.31 -2.10
CA ALA A 117 9.55 6.58 -0.84
C ALA A 117 8.34 5.69 -0.52
N ASN A 118 7.11 6.22 -0.65
CA ASN A 118 5.89 5.46 -0.41
C ASN A 118 5.76 4.27 -1.39
N LYS A 119 6.06 4.47 -2.67
CA LYS A 119 6.05 3.39 -3.67
C LYS A 119 7.04 2.29 -3.31
N GLN A 120 8.27 2.64 -2.93
CA GLN A 120 9.25 1.65 -2.49
C GLN A 120 8.82 0.91 -1.22
N ALA A 121 8.26 1.63 -0.24
CA ALA A 121 7.74 1.02 0.98
C ALA A 121 6.60 0.04 0.69
N ASP A 122 5.66 0.40 -0.20
CA ASP A 122 4.58 -0.47 -0.64
C ASP A 122 5.09 -1.71 -1.37
N GLU A 123 6.12 -1.57 -2.22
CA GLU A 123 6.75 -2.69 -2.92
C GLU A 123 7.45 -3.64 -1.94
N ASN A 124 8.19 -3.11 -0.97
CA ASN A 124 8.85 -3.91 0.06
C ASN A 124 7.81 -4.62 0.94
N TYR A 125 6.79 -3.91 1.42
CA TYR A 125 5.68 -4.50 2.17
C TYR A 125 5.02 -5.67 1.42
N LYS A 126 4.77 -5.51 0.11
CA LYS A 126 4.20 -6.59 -0.72
C LYS A 126 5.13 -7.79 -0.83
N LYS A 127 6.44 -7.57 -0.97
CA LYS A 127 7.44 -8.65 -1.01
C LYS A 127 7.52 -9.38 0.33
N ASP A 128 7.62 -8.63 1.43
CA ASP A 128 7.71 -9.18 2.79
C ASP A 128 6.45 -9.96 3.14
N LYS A 129 5.27 -9.40 2.84
CA LYS A 129 3.98 -10.09 3.02
C LYS A 129 3.91 -11.36 2.18
N LYS A 130 4.37 -11.33 0.93
CA LYS A 130 4.40 -12.52 0.06
C LYS A 130 5.33 -13.60 0.65
N ALA A 131 6.54 -13.24 1.04
CA ALA A 131 7.49 -14.17 1.65
C ALA A 131 6.97 -14.78 2.96
N LYS A 132 6.35 -13.96 3.83
CA LYS A 132 5.68 -14.43 5.05
C LYS A 132 4.57 -15.43 4.71
N ASN A 133 3.71 -15.08 3.75
CA ASN A 133 2.59 -15.94 3.35
C ASN A 133 3.06 -17.26 2.74
N GLU A 134 4.15 -17.25 1.96
CA GLU A 134 4.75 -18.46 1.40
C GLU A 134 5.32 -19.36 2.51
N LYS A 135 6.03 -18.79 3.49
CA LYS A 135 6.54 -19.53 4.65
C LYS A 135 5.39 -20.15 5.45
N GLU A 136 4.36 -19.37 5.77
CA GLU A 136 3.19 -19.84 6.51
C GLU A 136 2.39 -20.91 5.76
N ALA A 137 2.28 -20.79 4.43
CA ALA A 137 1.60 -21.78 3.61
C ALA A 137 2.34 -23.13 3.60
N LEU A 138 3.68 -23.14 3.74
CA LEU A 138 4.46 -24.36 3.89
C LEU A 138 4.14 -25.11 5.19
N GLU A 139 3.82 -24.39 6.27
CA GLU A 139 3.48 -24.97 7.58
C GLU A 139 2.12 -25.67 7.61
N VAL A 140 1.26 -25.43 6.61
CA VAL A 140 -0.04 -26.10 6.48
C VAL A 140 0.17 -27.55 6.04
N LYS A 141 -0.47 -28.50 6.71
CA LYS A 141 -0.35 -29.95 6.47
C LYS A 141 -1.72 -30.57 6.26
N VAL A 142 -1.72 -31.78 5.69
CA VAL A 142 -2.92 -32.63 5.66
C VAL A 142 -3.36 -32.93 7.09
N GLY A 143 -4.66 -32.86 7.35
CA GLY A 143 -5.25 -32.97 8.69
C GLY A 143 -5.47 -31.64 9.41
N ASP A 144 -4.86 -30.54 8.96
CA ASP A 144 -5.13 -29.22 9.54
C ASP A 144 -6.59 -28.82 9.35
N ILE A 145 -7.14 -28.10 10.34
CA ILE A 145 -8.51 -27.61 10.32
C ILE A 145 -8.50 -26.09 10.11
N PHE A 146 -9.40 -25.61 9.26
CA PHE A 146 -9.68 -24.21 9.02
C PHE A 146 -11.08 -23.89 9.52
N LYS A 147 -11.23 -22.76 10.18
CA LYS A 147 -12.51 -22.23 10.63
C LYS A 147 -12.88 -21.00 9.81
N ASP A 148 -14.06 -21.02 9.25
CA ASP A 148 -14.72 -19.86 8.65
C ASP A 148 -15.87 -19.42 9.56
N SER A 149 -15.98 -18.12 9.83
CA SER A 149 -17.12 -17.57 10.56
C SER A 149 -17.70 -16.45 9.72
N TRP A 150 -18.97 -16.60 9.36
CA TRP A 150 -19.65 -15.73 8.42
C TRP A 150 -21.08 -15.53 8.84
N GLY A 151 -21.65 -14.41 8.43
CA GLY A 151 -22.90 -13.98 9.02
C GLY A 151 -23.26 -12.57 8.64
N TYR A 152 -24.55 -12.33 8.44
CA TYR A 152 -25.08 -10.98 8.38
C TYR A 152 -25.83 -10.68 9.68
N GLU A 153 -26.98 -11.34 9.86
CA GLU A 153 -27.79 -11.26 11.09
C GLU A 153 -27.54 -12.43 12.06
N GLN A 154 -26.95 -13.52 11.57
CA GLN A 154 -26.59 -14.72 12.33
C GLN A 154 -25.09 -14.95 12.26
N THR A 155 -24.52 -15.69 13.21
CA THR A 155 -23.11 -16.11 13.14
C THR A 155 -23.07 -17.60 12.81
N ASN A 156 -22.82 -17.92 11.54
CA ASN A 156 -22.56 -19.28 11.09
C ASN A 156 -21.07 -19.58 11.18
N VAL A 157 -20.74 -20.82 11.48
CA VAL A 157 -19.36 -21.28 11.55
C VAL A 157 -19.23 -22.58 10.77
N ASP A 158 -18.30 -22.58 9.82
CA ASP A 158 -17.98 -23.74 9.00
C ASP A 158 -16.54 -24.17 9.27
N TYR A 159 -16.35 -25.47 9.47
CA TYR A 159 -15.03 -26.05 9.60
C TYR A 159 -14.66 -26.85 8.36
N TYR A 160 -13.39 -26.77 7.98
CA TYR A 160 -12.84 -27.46 6.83
C TYR A 160 -11.56 -28.18 7.22
N GLN A 161 -11.42 -29.45 6.87
CA GLN A 161 -10.21 -30.22 7.10
C GLN A 161 -9.45 -30.42 5.79
N VAL A 162 -8.13 -30.22 5.83
CA VAL A 162 -7.24 -30.46 4.69
C VAL A 162 -7.13 -31.96 4.45
N VAL A 163 -7.57 -32.41 3.28
CA VAL A 163 -7.48 -33.82 2.85
C VAL A 163 -6.31 -34.08 1.91
N ALA A 164 -5.88 -33.07 1.16
CA ALA A 164 -4.69 -33.16 0.31
C ALA A 164 -3.99 -31.80 0.16
N LYS A 165 -2.69 -31.84 -0.09
CA LYS A 165 -1.86 -30.66 -0.38
C LYS A 165 -1.15 -30.86 -1.72
N PRO A 166 -1.83 -30.59 -2.86
CA PRO A 166 -1.26 -30.82 -4.18
C PRO A 166 -0.05 -29.93 -4.50
N SER A 167 0.13 -28.81 -3.79
CA SER A 167 1.33 -27.96 -3.93
C SER A 167 1.51 -27.09 -2.68
N ASN A 168 2.64 -26.39 -2.59
CA ASN A 168 2.91 -25.48 -1.46
C ASN A 168 1.87 -24.36 -1.29
N CYS A 169 1.22 -23.95 -2.39
CA CYS A 169 0.28 -22.83 -2.40
C CYS A 169 -1.20 -23.26 -2.44
N PHE A 170 -1.47 -24.55 -2.65
CA PHE A 170 -2.84 -25.04 -2.82
C PHE A 170 -3.13 -26.23 -1.91
N ILE A 171 -4.31 -26.20 -1.32
CA ILE A 171 -4.85 -27.28 -0.50
C ILE A 171 -6.21 -27.72 -1.04
N VAL A 172 -6.56 -28.97 -0.78
CA VAL A 172 -7.90 -29.52 -0.99
C VAL A 172 -8.48 -29.78 0.38
N VAL A 173 -9.69 -29.27 0.61
CA VAL A 173 -10.39 -29.38 1.88
C VAL A 173 -11.76 -30.02 1.70
N LYS A 174 -12.23 -30.69 2.75
CA LYS A 174 -13.61 -31.14 2.91
C LYS A 174 -14.23 -30.46 4.13
N LYS A 175 -15.53 -30.19 4.07
CA LYS A 175 -16.27 -29.60 5.20
C LYS A 175 -16.47 -30.68 6.28
N ILE A 176 -16.18 -30.35 7.53
CA ILE A 176 -16.36 -31.23 8.68
C ILE A 176 -17.49 -30.75 9.59
N SER A 177 -18.07 -31.70 10.32
CA SER A 177 -19.10 -31.46 11.31
C SER A 177 -18.52 -30.76 12.54
N SER A 178 -19.42 -30.23 13.36
CA SER A 178 -19.09 -29.57 14.61
C SER A 178 -20.09 -29.96 15.69
N LYS A 179 -19.60 -30.08 16.93
CA LYS A 179 -20.46 -30.31 18.10
C LYS A 179 -20.62 -29.04 18.93
N ILE A 180 -21.79 -28.88 19.53
CA ILE A 180 -22.02 -27.90 20.57
C ILE A 180 -21.31 -28.36 21.85
N ILE A 181 -20.55 -27.47 22.47
CA ILE A 181 -19.82 -27.74 23.72
C ILE A 181 -20.48 -27.11 24.95
N ASN A 182 -21.17 -25.99 24.79
CA ASN A 182 -21.90 -25.31 25.86
C ASN A 182 -23.19 -24.73 25.28
N GLU A 183 -24.33 -25.07 25.91
CA GLU A 183 -25.66 -24.61 25.49
C GLU A 183 -26.00 -23.21 26.00
N SER A 184 -25.30 -22.70 27.02
CA SER A 184 -25.61 -21.40 27.62
C SER A 184 -24.55 -20.35 27.30
N THR A 185 -24.84 -19.55 26.28
CA THR A 185 -24.22 -18.22 26.10
C THR A 185 -25.04 -17.11 26.76
N GLY A 186 -26.02 -17.47 27.60
CA GLY A 186 -27.03 -16.56 28.16
C GLY A 186 -28.22 -16.29 27.23
N CYS A 187 -28.26 -16.91 26.04
CA CYS A 187 -29.37 -16.84 25.09
C CYS A 187 -29.60 -18.21 24.43
N ASN A 188 -30.86 -18.66 24.37
CA ASN A 188 -31.25 -19.97 23.83
C ASN A 188 -30.96 -20.15 22.34
N MET A 189 -30.60 -19.08 21.62
CA MET A 189 -30.34 -19.09 20.17
C MET A 189 -28.86 -18.92 19.84
N SER A 190 -27.99 -19.37 20.75
CA SER A 190 -26.55 -19.24 20.58
C SER A 190 -25.82 -20.35 21.32
N ALA A 191 -24.69 -20.78 20.79
CA ALA A 191 -23.84 -21.76 21.43
C ALA A 191 -22.37 -21.59 21.05
N TYR A 192 -21.50 -22.23 21.81
CA TYR A 192 -20.14 -22.48 21.37
C TYR A 192 -20.04 -23.85 20.73
N ILE A 193 -19.35 -23.94 19.60
CA ILE A 193 -19.10 -25.17 18.87
C ILE A 193 -17.61 -25.49 18.78
N LYS A 194 -17.30 -26.77 18.61
CA LYS A 194 -15.96 -27.29 18.30
C LYS A 194 -15.99 -28.16 17.05
N PRO A 195 -14.90 -28.17 16.26
CA PRO A 195 -14.80 -29.07 15.12
C PRO A 195 -14.74 -30.53 15.58
N LEU A 196 -15.27 -31.43 14.74
CA LEU A 196 -15.12 -32.88 14.87
C LEU A 196 -14.16 -33.38 13.79
N PRO A 197 -12.87 -33.60 14.11
CA PRO A 197 -11.90 -34.06 13.13
C PRO A 197 -12.32 -35.39 12.50
N ASN A 198 -12.14 -35.53 11.18
CA ASN A 198 -12.48 -36.67 10.34
C ASN A 198 -13.97 -36.98 10.18
N GLU A 199 -14.87 -36.15 10.73
CA GLU A 199 -16.31 -36.31 10.55
C GLU A 199 -16.79 -35.40 9.41
N PHE A 200 -16.73 -35.91 8.18
CA PHE A 200 -17.05 -35.14 6.98
C PHE A 200 -18.56 -35.04 6.77
N ILE A 201 -19.07 -33.82 6.52
CA ILE A 201 -20.49 -33.58 6.23
C ILE A 201 -20.87 -34.12 4.84
N ASN A 202 -19.94 -34.03 3.90
CA ASN A 202 -20.10 -34.50 2.53
C ASN A 202 -18.76 -34.91 1.93
N ASP A 203 -18.83 -35.60 0.79
CA ASP A 203 -17.66 -35.98 0.00
C ASP A 203 -17.15 -34.86 -0.93
N LYS A 204 -17.70 -33.64 -0.82
CA LYS A 204 -17.34 -32.56 -1.73
C LYS A 204 -15.97 -32.00 -1.37
N GLU A 205 -15.03 -32.20 -2.29
CA GLU A 205 -13.69 -31.64 -2.22
C GLU A 205 -13.64 -30.28 -2.89
N THR A 206 -13.06 -29.30 -2.21
CA THR A 206 -12.84 -27.96 -2.79
C THR A 206 -11.37 -27.58 -2.69
N LYS A 207 -10.81 -27.12 -3.82
CA LYS A 207 -9.43 -26.66 -3.89
C LYS A 207 -9.36 -25.17 -3.61
N TYR A 208 -8.52 -24.78 -2.66
CA TYR A 208 -8.26 -23.38 -2.30
C TYR A 208 -6.80 -23.02 -2.47
N LYS A 209 -6.55 -21.75 -2.82
CA LYS A 209 -5.23 -21.13 -2.75
C LYS A 209 -5.00 -20.60 -1.34
N LEU A 210 -3.88 -20.95 -0.74
CA LEU A 210 -3.45 -20.43 0.55
C LEU A 210 -2.98 -18.98 0.44
N ASN A 211 -3.33 -18.21 1.47
CA ASN A 211 -2.83 -16.87 1.71
C ASN A 211 -2.25 -16.84 3.13
N GLY A 212 -1.01 -17.32 3.29
CA GLY A 212 -0.47 -17.67 4.59
C GLY A 212 -1.25 -18.86 5.18
N LYS A 213 -1.70 -18.72 6.43
CA LYS A 213 -2.57 -19.70 7.11
C LYS A 213 -4.08 -19.46 6.90
N SER A 214 -4.48 -18.86 5.80
CA SER A 214 -5.88 -18.56 5.50
C SER A 214 -6.30 -18.99 4.10
N ILE A 215 -7.59 -19.27 3.93
CA ILE A 215 -8.24 -19.54 2.64
C ILE A 215 -9.44 -18.62 2.45
N LYS A 216 -9.66 -18.18 1.21
CA LYS A 216 -10.85 -17.41 0.85
C LYS A 216 -11.96 -18.36 0.43
N THR A 217 -12.97 -18.52 1.27
CA THR A 217 -14.10 -19.46 1.07
C THR A 217 -15.19 -18.85 0.18
N SER A 218 -15.50 -17.56 0.36
CA SER A 218 -16.48 -16.84 -0.44
C SER A 218 -15.99 -15.43 -0.83
N SER A 219 -16.81 -14.65 -1.53
CA SER A 219 -16.46 -13.25 -1.84
C SER A 219 -16.31 -12.38 -0.59
N PHE A 220 -16.96 -12.77 0.51
CA PHE A 220 -17.08 -12.01 1.76
C PHE A 220 -16.47 -12.71 2.98
N SER A 221 -16.05 -13.98 2.88
CA SER A 221 -15.52 -14.72 4.02
C SER A 221 -14.14 -15.34 3.82
N TRP A 222 -13.45 -15.52 4.94
CA TRP A 222 -12.11 -16.10 5.03
C TRP A 222 -12.05 -17.11 6.17
N ALA A 223 -11.59 -18.32 5.85
CA ALA A 223 -11.28 -19.31 6.87
C ALA A 223 -9.82 -19.22 7.30
N TYR A 224 -9.57 -19.33 8.59
CA TYR A 224 -8.24 -19.31 9.19
C TYR A 224 -7.89 -20.67 9.78
N LYS A 225 -6.63 -21.08 9.68
CA LYS A 225 -6.15 -22.31 10.31
C LYS A 225 -6.34 -22.21 11.82
N VAL A 226 -6.93 -23.25 12.39
CA VAL A 226 -7.04 -23.46 13.84
C VAL A 226 -5.66 -23.88 14.36
N GLU A 227 -5.12 -23.13 15.33
CA GLU A 227 -3.79 -23.42 15.89
C GLU A 227 -3.80 -24.62 16.83
N ASN A 228 -4.81 -24.72 17.68
CA ASN A 228 -4.98 -25.82 18.62
C ASN A 228 -6.44 -26.28 18.63
N ILE A 229 -6.66 -27.52 18.21
CA ILE A 229 -7.99 -28.13 18.08
C ILE A 229 -8.65 -28.34 19.45
N GLU A 230 -7.86 -28.62 20.50
CA GLU A 230 -8.39 -28.91 21.84
C GLU A 230 -8.97 -27.66 22.50
N THR A 231 -8.30 -26.51 22.32
CA THR A 231 -8.72 -25.23 22.90
C THR A 231 -9.66 -24.44 22.01
N GLU A 232 -9.78 -24.80 20.73
CA GLU A 232 -10.67 -24.12 19.79
C GLU A 232 -12.11 -24.13 20.29
N LYS A 233 -12.75 -22.96 20.19
CA LYS A 233 -14.18 -22.78 20.40
C LYS A 233 -14.65 -21.63 19.51
N ALA A 234 -15.73 -21.82 18.79
CA ALA A 234 -16.33 -20.78 17.95
C ALA A 234 -17.75 -20.47 18.41
N TYR A 235 -18.10 -19.19 18.44
CA TYR A 235 -19.46 -18.75 18.72
C TYR A 235 -20.32 -18.94 17.46
N CYS A 236 -21.51 -19.49 17.63
CA CYS A 236 -22.51 -19.67 16.58
C CYS A 236 -23.87 -19.19 17.11
N SER A 237 -24.68 -18.58 16.24
CA SER A 237 -26.04 -18.13 16.58
C SER A 237 -27.02 -18.39 15.45
N TRP A 238 -28.28 -18.63 15.80
CA TRP A 238 -29.37 -18.94 14.87
C TRP A 238 -30.67 -18.22 15.27
N TYR A 239 -31.71 -18.38 14.46
CA TYR A 239 -33.08 -17.96 14.77
C TYR A 239 -34.01 -19.18 14.65
N TYR A 240 -35.25 -19.07 15.14
CA TYR A 240 -36.32 -20.03 14.89
C TYR A 240 -37.05 -19.72 13.58
#